data_AF-A0A8H5Y8A3-F1
#
_entry.id   AF-A0A8H5Y8A3-F1
#
_cell.length_a   1.000
_cell.length_b   1.000
_cell.length_c   1.000
_cell.angle_alpha   90.00
_cell.angle_beta   90.00
_cell.angle_gamma   90.00
#
_symmetry.space_group_name_H-M   'P 1'
#
loop_
_entity.id
_entity.type
_entity.pdbx_description
1 polymer ?
#
loop_
_entity_poly.entity_id
_entity_poly.type
_entity_poly.pdbx_seq_one_letter_code
_entity_poly.pdbx_strand_id
1 'polypeptide(L)'
;MADHLYARKNDALNVNPDIVNGQRSDINITVRGSDWYWAVCAVMTVSTFVFLGLGMRKPRTDRIFHYITAGITMIASIAYFTMASNLGWTPIAVEFQRSNHRVAGIYREIFYARYIDWFLTTPLLLTDLLLTAGMPWPTVLWVILVDWVMIVTGLVGALVKSSYKWGYFAFGCAALAYIVYVLAWEARLHAKHVGPDVGRTFVMCGSLTAVVWILYPIAWGVCEGGNLIAPDSEAVFYGILDLIAKPVFGALLLWGHRNIDPARLGLRIRDIDERIFPDGPNNKVASGHGARNDTATASGANVNPNA
;
A
#
# COMPACT_ATOMS: atom_id res chain seq x y z
N MET A 1 -20.89 7.51 -46.16
CA MET A 1 -20.87 8.14 -44.82
C MET A 1 -19.76 7.45 -44.06
N ALA A 2 -18.59 8.08 -43.98
CA ALA A 2 -17.45 7.54 -43.24
C ALA A 2 -17.58 8.00 -41.79
N ASP A 3 -17.70 7.04 -40.88
CA ASP A 3 -17.81 7.28 -39.45
C ASP A 3 -16.60 8.05 -38.94
N HIS A 4 -16.85 9.25 -38.41
CA HIS A 4 -15.89 9.97 -37.58
C HIS A 4 -15.76 9.23 -36.25
N LEU A 5 -14.91 8.20 -36.22
CA LEU A 5 -14.32 7.73 -34.97
C LEU A 5 -13.49 8.88 -34.40
N TYR A 6 -14.07 9.66 -33.49
CA TYR A 6 -13.31 10.59 -32.68
C TYR A 6 -12.15 9.81 -32.05
N ALA A 7 -10.91 10.20 -32.37
CA ALA A 7 -9.76 9.66 -31.65
C ALA A 7 -10.00 9.94 -30.17
N ARG A 8 -10.15 8.89 -29.35
CA ARG A 8 -10.28 9.02 -27.89
C ARG A 8 -8.99 9.64 -27.37
N LYS A 9 -8.96 10.97 -27.28
CA LYS A 9 -7.86 11.73 -26.74
C LYS A 9 -8.17 12.01 -25.27
N ASN A 10 -7.18 11.87 -24.42
CA ASN A 10 -7.29 12.29 -23.03
C ASN A 10 -7.54 13.81 -22.98
N ASP A 11 -8.71 14.17 -22.45
CA ASP A 11 -9.21 15.55 -22.39
C ASP A 11 -9.17 16.12 -20.96
N ALA A 12 -8.54 15.39 -20.01
CA ALA A 12 -8.57 15.72 -18.59
C ALA A 12 -8.10 17.15 -18.29
N LEU A 13 -7.02 17.60 -18.93
CA LEU A 13 -6.46 18.95 -18.71
C LEU A 13 -7.31 20.07 -19.34
N ASN A 14 -8.18 19.75 -20.31
CA ASN A 14 -9.12 20.71 -20.87
C ASN A 14 -10.35 20.86 -19.96
N VAL A 15 -10.80 19.75 -19.38
CA VAL A 15 -11.93 19.72 -18.42
C VAL A 15 -11.52 20.31 -17.07
N ASN A 16 -10.33 19.96 -16.58
CA ASN A 16 -9.75 20.40 -15.32
C ASN A 16 -8.48 21.22 -15.62
N PRO A 17 -8.61 22.53 -15.88
CA PRO A 17 -7.50 23.37 -16.31
C PRO A 17 -6.51 23.65 -15.17
N ASP A 18 -5.33 24.16 -15.52
CA ASP A 18 -4.22 24.49 -14.62
C ASP A 18 -4.48 25.75 -13.75
N ILE A 19 -5.72 25.93 -13.27
CA ILE A 19 -6.14 27.05 -12.44
C ILE A 19 -6.89 26.51 -11.22
N VAL A 20 -6.39 26.80 -10.02
CA VAL A 20 -7.05 26.47 -8.76
C VAL A 20 -7.07 27.73 -7.90
N ASN A 21 -8.23 28.02 -7.27
CA ASN A 21 -8.41 29.19 -6.39
C ASN A 21 -7.99 30.53 -7.02
N GLY A 22 -8.21 30.69 -8.33
CA GLY A 22 -7.86 31.90 -9.08
C GLY A 22 -6.36 32.08 -9.36
N GLN A 23 -5.53 31.07 -9.07
CA GLN A 23 -4.10 31.06 -9.39
C GLN A 23 -3.81 30.03 -10.48
N ARG A 24 -3.16 30.47 -11.55
CA ARG A 24 -2.68 29.59 -12.63
C ARG A 24 -1.31 29.06 -12.27
N SER A 25 -1.08 27.77 -12.53
CA SER A 25 0.26 27.21 -12.46
C SER A 25 0.95 27.29 -13.83
N ASP A 26 2.25 27.59 -13.84
CA ASP A 26 3.07 27.78 -15.06
C ASP A 26 3.80 26.48 -15.43
N ILE A 27 4.14 25.68 -14.43
CA ILE A 27 4.92 24.45 -14.54
C ILE A 27 4.01 23.28 -14.14
N ASN A 28 3.37 22.66 -15.14
CA ASN A 28 2.31 21.66 -14.95
C ASN A 28 2.64 20.35 -15.67
N ILE A 29 1.87 19.31 -15.35
CA ILE A 29 1.82 18.14 -16.21
C ILE A 29 1.24 18.50 -17.58
N THR A 30 1.62 17.72 -18.58
CA THR A 30 0.98 17.73 -19.89
C THR A 30 0.02 16.55 -20.02
N VAL A 31 -0.65 16.43 -21.17
CA VAL A 31 -1.44 15.25 -21.52
C VAL A 31 -0.61 13.96 -21.37
N ARG A 32 0.71 14.00 -21.58
CA ARG A 32 1.59 12.84 -21.40
C ARG A 32 1.75 12.43 -19.93
N GLY A 33 1.89 13.41 -19.03
CA GLY A 33 1.92 13.15 -17.59
C GLY A 33 0.59 12.58 -17.09
N SER A 34 -0.52 13.13 -17.58
CA SER A 34 -1.86 12.61 -17.28
C SER A 34 -2.08 11.19 -17.82
N ASP A 35 -1.69 10.90 -19.07
CA ASP A 35 -1.75 9.55 -19.65
C ASP A 35 -0.95 8.54 -18.83
N TRP A 36 0.23 8.93 -18.34
CA TRP A 36 1.04 8.11 -17.46
C TRP A 36 0.31 7.82 -16.14
N TYR A 37 -0.27 8.83 -15.50
CA TYR A 37 -1.06 8.63 -14.28
C TYR A 37 -2.28 7.73 -14.51
N TRP A 38 -2.95 7.82 -15.66
CA TRP A 38 -4.01 6.87 -16.05
C TRP A 38 -3.50 5.43 -16.15
N ALA A 39 -2.31 5.23 -16.74
CA ALA A 39 -1.69 3.91 -16.83
C ALA A 39 -1.38 3.34 -15.44
N VAL A 40 -0.81 4.14 -14.54
CA VAL A 40 -0.55 3.72 -13.15
C VAL A 40 -1.85 3.41 -12.41
N CYS A 41 -2.88 4.25 -12.55
CA CYS A 41 -4.23 4.03 -12.01
C CYS A 41 -4.79 2.66 -12.43
N ALA A 42 -4.68 2.31 -13.72
CA ALA A 42 -5.15 1.03 -14.24
C ALA A 42 -4.39 -0.15 -13.62
N VAL A 43 -3.06 -0.07 -13.52
CA VAL A 43 -2.26 -1.14 -12.91
C VAL A 43 -2.61 -1.31 -11.43
N MET A 44 -2.77 -0.22 -10.67
CA MET A 44 -3.18 -0.24 -9.27
C MET A 44 -4.56 -0.90 -9.11
N THR A 45 -5.53 -0.50 -9.94
CA THR A 45 -6.89 -1.05 -9.94
C THR A 45 -6.90 -2.55 -10.20
N VAL A 46 -6.18 -3.02 -11.23
CA VAL A 46 -6.07 -4.45 -11.54
C VAL A 46 -5.42 -5.20 -10.37
N SER A 47 -4.36 -4.63 -9.79
CA SER A 47 -3.65 -5.24 -8.66
C SER A 47 -4.56 -5.41 -7.43
N THR A 48 -5.43 -4.42 -7.14
CA THR A 48 -6.44 -4.51 -6.09
C THR A 48 -7.35 -5.72 -6.29
N PHE A 49 -7.93 -5.88 -7.48
CA PHE A 49 -8.82 -7.01 -7.76
C PHE A 49 -8.08 -8.35 -7.75
N VAL A 50 -6.82 -8.39 -8.19
CA VAL A 50 -5.98 -9.59 -8.11
C VAL A 50 -5.74 -9.99 -6.65
N PHE A 51 -5.34 -9.06 -5.77
CA PHE A 51 -5.08 -9.36 -4.36
C PHE A 51 -6.34 -9.79 -3.60
N LEU A 52 -7.47 -9.14 -3.86
CA LEU A 52 -8.77 -9.58 -3.33
C LEU A 52 -9.14 -10.98 -3.85
N GLY A 53 -8.96 -11.23 -5.15
CA GLY A 53 -9.19 -12.52 -5.79
C GLY A 53 -8.35 -13.66 -5.21
N LEU A 54 -7.07 -13.39 -4.92
CA LEU A 54 -6.19 -14.32 -4.22
C LEU A 54 -6.66 -14.56 -2.78
N GLY A 55 -7.07 -13.51 -2.07
CA GLY A 55 -7.57 -13.60 -0.70
C GLY A 55 -8.84 -14.45 -0.58
N MET A 56 -9.72 -14.44 -1.58
CA MET A 56 -10.93 -15.28 -1.58
C MET A 56 -10.64 -16.79 -1.54
N ARG A 57 -9.43 -17.22 -1.94
CA ARG A 57 -8.99 -18.63 -1.89
C ARG A 57 -8.46 -19.06 -0.52
N LYS A 58 -8.39 -18.14 0.44
CA LYS A 58 -7.92 -18.40 1.82
C LYS A 58 -9.08 -18.35 2.83
N PRO A 59 -8.99 -19.05 3.97
CA PRO A 59 -9.91 -18.85 5.10
C PRO A 59 -9.93 -17.39 5.54
N ARG A 60 -11.04 -16.91 6.12
CA ARG A 60 -11.21 -15.49 6.48
C ARG A 60 -10.15 -15.00 7.46
N THR A 61 -9.71 -15.87 8.36
CA THR A 61 -8.66 -15.63 9.36
C THR A 61 -7.30 -15.32 8.76
N ASP A 62 -7.02 -15.76 7.53
CA ASP A 62 -5.69 -15.71 6.92
C ASP A 62 -5.56 -14.59 5.87
N ARG A 63 -6.61 -13.78 5.69
CA ARG A 63 -6.69 -12.78 4.62
C ARG A 63 -6.04 -11.44 4.95
N ILE A 64 -5.49 -11.27 6.16
CA ILE A 64 -4.98 -9.97 6.63
C ILE A 64 -4.02 -9.30 5.64
N PHE A 65 -2.96 -9.99 5.21
CA PHE A 65 -2.00 -9.46 4.23
C PHE A 65 -2.63 -9.20 2.85
N HIS A 66 -3.65 -9.96 2.46
CA HIS A 66 -4.37 -9.74 1.19
C HIS A 66 -5.23 -8.48 1.26
N TYR A 67 -5.88 -8.22 2.39
CA TYR A 67 -6.67 -7.01 2.58
C TYR A 67 -5.82 -5.76 2.70
N ILE A 68 -4.67 -5.84 3.39
CA ILE A 68 -3.75 -4.69 3.50
C ILE A 68 -3.17 -4.35 2.11
N THR A 69 -2.61 -5.32 1.39
CA THR A 69 -2.08 -5.10 0.02
C THR A 69 -3.14 -4.65 -1.00
N ALA A 70 -4.36 -5.20 -0.92
CA ALA A 70 -5.48 -4.72 -1.73
C ALA A 70 -5.86 -3.27 -1.36
N GLY A 71 -5.91 -2.95 -0.07
CA GLY A 71 -6.19 -1.60 0.42
C GLY A 71 -5.15 -0.58 -0.07
N ILE A 72 -3.87 -0.93 -0.01
CA ILE A 72 -2.76 -0.10 -0.52
C ILE A 72 -2.97 0.26 -1.99
N THR A 73 -3.20 -0.75 -2.84
CA THR A 73 -3.39 -0.52 -4.28
C THR A 73 -4.71 0.17 -4.59
N MET A 74 -5.75 -0.04 -3.80
CA MET A 74 -7.04 0.62 -3.97
C MET A 74 -6.92 2.13 -3.69
N ILE A 75 -6.30 2.50 -2.56
CA ILE A 75 -6.07 3.91 -2.21
C ILE A 75 -5.22 4.58 -3.28
N ALA A 76 -4.13 3.93 -3.71
CA ALA A 76 -3.28 4.44 -4.78
C ALA A 76 -4.06 4.61 -6.09
N SER A 77 -4.93 3.67 -6.47
CA SER A 77 -5.74 3.81 -7.69
C SER A 77 -6.59 5.08 -7.69
N ILE A 78 -7.20 5.43 -6.56
CA ILE A 78 -8.04 6.63 -6.41
C ILE A 78 -7.17 7.90 -6.46
N ALA A 79 -6.00 7.89 -5.82
CA ALA A 79 -5.08 9.01 -5.87
C ALA A 79 -4.51 9.24 -7.28
N TYR A 80 -4.13 8.17 -7.98
CA TYR A 80 -3.66 8.24 -9.37
C TYR A 80 -4.78 8.66 -10.33
N PHE A 81 -6.03 8.23 -10.11
CA PHE A 81 -7.20 8.77 -10.83
C PHE A 81 -7.31 10.28 -10.63
N THR A 82 -7.15 10.75 -9.40
CA THR A 82 -7.23 12.18 -9.05
C THR A 82 -6.15 12.98 -9.78
N MET A 83 -4.89 12.53 -9.70
CA MET A 83 -3.77 13.20 -10.39
C MET A 83 -3.87 13.10 -11.92
N ALA A 84 -4.30 11.95 -12.46
CA ALA A 84 -4.55 11.77 -13.89
C ALA A 84 -5.63 12.72 -14.41
N SER A 85 -6.62 13.02 -13.58
CA SER A 85 -7.69 13.96 -13.88
C SER A 85 -7.26 15.43 -13.73
N ASN A 86 -5.99 15.72 -13.45
CA ASN A 86 -5.47 17.06 -13.15
C ASN A 86 -6.15 17.71 -11.92
N LEU A 87 -6.48 16.89 -10.91
CA LEU A 87 -7.11 17.31 -9.66
C LEU A 87 -6.17 17.06 -8.47
N GLY A 88 -6.49 17.65 -7.32
CA GLY A 88 -5.77 17.39 -6.08
C GLY A 88 -4.37 17.99 -6.02
N TRP A 89 -4.19 19.16 -6.64
CA TRP A 89 -2.95 19.93 -6.66
C TRP A 89 -3.17 21.40 -6.27
N THR A 90 -2.08 22.12 -5.98
CA THR A 90 -2.09 23.56 -5.71
C THR A 90 -0.85 24.24 -6.29
N PRO A 91 -0.95 25.50 -6.77
CA PRO A 91 0.20 26.23 -7.32
C PRO A 91 1.09 26.77 -6.19
N ILE A 92 2.38 26.39 -6.22
CA ILE A 92 3.39 26.86 -5.27
C ILE A 92 4.50 27.61 -6.01
N ALA A 93 4.85 28.80 -5.50
CA ALA A 93 5.96 29.56 -6.06
C ALA A 93 7.28 28.82 -5.86
N VAL A 94 8.03 28.60 -6.93
CA VAL A 94 9.32 27.89 -6.87
C VAL A 94 10.40 28.76 -6.24
N GLU A 95 11.23 28.15 -5.40
CA GLU A 95 12.41 28.81 -4.83
C GLU A 95 13.48 29.01 -5.91
N PHE A 96 13.70 27.99 -6.74
CA PHE A 96 14.70 27.99 -7.80
C PHE A 96 14.04 28.14 -9.17
N GLN A 97 14.03 29.37 -9.68
CA GLN A 97 13.62 29.63 -11.06
C GLN A 97 14.67 29.09 -12.04
N ARG A 98 14.20 28.46 -13.12
CA ARG A 98 15.06 27.82 -14.12
C ARG A 98 14.81 28.44 -15.50
N SER A 99 15.84 28.44 -16.34
CA SER A 99 15.76 28.90 -17.73
C SER A 99 15.27 27.81 -18.70
N ASN A 100 15.28 26.53 -18.30
CA ASN A 100 14.79 25.43 -19.12
C ASN A 100 13.27 25.54 -19.27
N HIS A 101 12.78 25.59 -20.52
CA HIS A 101 11.36 25.76 -20.86
C HIS A 101 10.41 24.75 -20.21
N ARG A 102 10.88 23.55 -19.82
CA ARG A 102 10.03 22.54 -19.16
C ARG A 102 9.78 22.79 -17.67
N VAL A 103 10.54 23.70 -17.06
CA VAL A 103 10.52 24.03 -15.63
C VAL A 103 10.63 25.56 -15.40
N ALA A 104 10.40 26.35 -16.45
CA ALA A 104 10.41 27.80 -16.40
C ALA A 104 9.02 28.31 -15.99
N GLY A 105 8.98 29.26 -15.06
CA GLY A 105 7.73 29.78 -14.51
C GLY A 105 7.90 30.19 -13.04
N ILE A 106 6.85 30.78 -12.48
CA ILE A 106 6.82 31.16 -11.07
C ILE A 106 6.13 30.08 -10.26
N TYR A 107 4.96 29.62 -10.70
CA TYR A 107 4.15 28.65 -9.98
C TYR A 107 4.31 27.26 -10.55
N ARG A 108 4.65 26.30 -9.69
CA ARG A 108 4.68 24.88 -10.01
C ARG A 108 3.46 24.18 -9.40
N GLU A 109 2.93 23.24 -10.17
CA GLU A 109 1.88 22.34 -9.75
C GLU A 109 2.43 21.33 -8.74
N ILE A 110 1.86 21.32 -7.53
CA ILE A 110 2.21 20.37 -6.47
C ILE A 110 0.99 19.52 -6.14
N PHE A 111 1.05 18.23 -6.48
CA PHE A 111 -0.01 17.26 -6.22
C PHE A 111 -0.03 16.82 -4.75
N TYR A 112 -0.74 17.56 -3.90
CA TYR A 112 -0.94 17.16 -2.50
C TYR A 112 -1.70 15.83 -2.37
N ALA A 113 -2.49 15.43 -3.38
CA ALA A 113 -3.14 14.11 -3.44
C ALA A 113 -2.15 12.95 -3.34
N ARG A 114 -0.92 13.13 -3.84
CA ARG A 114 0.17 12.12 -3.72
C ARG A 114 0.56 11.88 -2.27
N TYR A 115 0.65 12.95 -1.49
CA TYR A 115 0.97 12.84 -0.08
C TYR A 115 -0.18 12.27 0.74
N ILE A 116 -1.43 12.49 0.33
CA ILE A 116 -2.60 11.83 0.94
C ILE A 116 -2.55 10.31 0.67
N ASP A 117 -2.22 9.89 -0.55
CA ASP A 117 -1.96 8.47 -0.86
C ASP A 117 -0.88 7.91 0.06
N TRP A 118 0.28 8.56 0.13
CA TRP A 118 1.38 8.07 0.96
C TRP A 118 1.00 8.04 2.43
N PHE A 119 0.36 9.07 2.97
CA PHE A 119 -0.07 9.13 4.36
C PHE A 119 -0.95 7.94 4.77
N LEU A 120 -1.74 7.42 3.84
CA LEU A 120 -2.58 6.25 4.06
C LEU A 120 -1.89 4.93 3.73
N THR A 121 -1.03 4.88 2.70
CA THR A 121 -0.46 3.63 2.17
C THR A 121 0.87 3.23 2.80
N THR A 122 1.74 4.18 3.15
CA THR A 122 3.01 3.87 3.83
C THR A 122 2.85 3.23 5.21
N PRO A 123 1.89 3.63 6.09
CA PRO A 123 1.68 2.91 7.35
C PRO A 123 1.12 1.50 7.12
N LEU A 124 0.36 1.27 6.04
CA LEU A 124 -0.11 -0.07 5.67
C LEU A 124 1.04 -0.95 5.18
N LEU A 125 1.95 -0.42 4.36
CA LEU A 125 3.17 -1.12 3.91
C LEU A 125 4.06 -1.49 5.11
N LEU A 126 4.23 -0.58 6.06
CA LEU A 126 4.97 -0.85 7.29
C LEU A 126 4.27 -1.88 8.16
N THR A 127 2.94 -1.83 8.24
CA THR A 127 2.15 -2.85 8.95
C THR A 127 2.41 -4.23 8.35
N ASP A 128 2.34 -4.38 7.03
CA ASP A 128 2.65 -5.65 6.35
C ASP A 128 4.05 -6.18 6.72
N LEU A 129 5.06 -5.33 6.70
CA LEU A 129 6.44 -5.72 7.02
C LEU A 129 6.63 -6.07 8.50
N LEU A 130 6.14 -5.23 9.40
CA LEU A 130 6.38 -5.39 10.83
C LEU A 130 5.54 -6.53 11.42
N LEU A 131 4.34 -6.77 10.89
CA LEU A 131 3.57 -7.98 11.18
C LEU A 131 4.28 -9.24 10.65
N THR A 132 4.86 -9.17 9.45
CA THR A 132 5.69 -10.27 8.92
C THR A 132 6.88 -10.56 9.84
N ALA A 133 7.50 -9.52 10.40
CA ALA A 133 8.60 -9.68 11.36
C ALA A 133 8.15 -10.15 12.76
N GLY A 134 6.85 -10.20 13.06
CA GLY A 134 6.36 -10.49 14.41
C GLY A 134 6.75 -9.42 15.43
N MET A 135 6.79 -8.15 15.00
CA MET A 135 7.18 -7.03 15.87
C MET A 135 6.11 -6.76 16.94
N PRO A 136 6.52 -6.35 18.16
CA PRO A 136 5.58 -5.92 19.19
C PRO A 136 4.72 -4.75 18.73
N TRP A 137 3.41 -4.78 19.04
CA TRP A 137 2.46 -3.72 18.70
C TRP A 137 2.90 -2.30 19.11
N PRO A 138 3.51 -2.06 20.29
CA PRO A 138 4.02 -0.72 20.63
C PRO A 138 5.04 -0.21 19.61
N THR A 139 5.94 -1.07 19.14
CA THR A 139 6.93 -0.70 18.11
C THR A 139 6.28 -0.46 16.76
N VAL A 140 5.29 -1.29 16.37
CA VAL A 140 4.52 -1.08 15.13
C VAL A 140 3.86 0.30 15.13
N LEU A 141 3.14 0.65 16.19
CA LEU A 141 2.47 1.94 16.31
C LEU A 141 3.45 3.12 16.33
N TRP A 142 4.58 2.96 17.01
CA TRP A 142 5.63 3.98 17.03
C TRP A 142 6.23 4.22 15.64
N VAL A 143 6.54 3.16 14.89
CA VAL A 143 7.09 3.28 13.54
C VAL A 143 6.07 3.91 12.59
N ILE A 144 4.78 3.58 12.72
CA ILE A 144 3.69 4.25 11.98
C ILE A 144 3.62 5.75 12.30
N LEU A 145 3.77 6.13 13.57
CA LEU A 145 3.79 7.54 13.96
C LEU A 145 4.98 8.28 13.30
N VAL A 146 6.17 7.67 13.31
CA VAL A 146 7.36 8.25 12.66
C VAL A 146 7.18 8.35 11.14
N ASP A 147 6.52 7.38 10.53
CA ASP A 147 6.14 7.40 9.11
C ASP A 147 5.20 8.55 8.77
N TRP A 148 4.19 8.83 9.61
CA TRP A 148 3.36 10.01 9.44
C TRP A 148 4.15 11.32 9.57
N VAL A 149 5.11 11.40 10.50
CA VAL A 149 6.01 12.56 10.57
C VAL A 149 6.78 12.72 9.27
N MET A 150 7.30 11.63 8.70
CA MET A 150 8.00 11.63 7.41
C MET A 150 7.12 12.18 6.28
N ILE A 151 5.90 11.66 6.12
CA ILE A 151 5.01 12.08 5.02
C ILE A 151 4.50 13.51 5.22
N VAL A 152 4.07 13.87 6.43
CA VAL A 152 3.52 15.21 6.71
C VAL A 152 4.59 16.29 6.55
N THR A 153 5.82 16.04 7.02
CA THR A 153 6.91 17.00 6.80
C THR A 153 7.27 17.13 5.32
N GLY A 154 7.28 16.03 4.56
CA GLY A 154 7.45 16.07 3.10
C GLY A 154 6.38 16.92 2.40
N LEU A 155 5.11 16.75 2.77
CA LEU A 155 3.99 17.54 2.22
C LEU A 155 4.15 19.02 2.57
N VAL A 156 4.33 19.34 3.85
CA VAL A 156 4.48 20.73 4.30
C VAL A 156 5.68 21.37 3.61
N GLY A 157 6.80 20.66 3.49
CA GLY A 157 7.97 21.12 2.73
C GLY A 157 7.63 21.45 1.27
N ALA A 158 6.85 20.61 0.59
CA ALA A 158 6.46 20.83 -0.81
C ALA A 158 5.59 22.09 -0.99
N LEU A 159 4.82 22.45 0.05
CA LEU A 159 3.94 23.62 0.06
C LEU A 159 4.61 24.90 0.57
N VAL A 160 5.81 24.80 1.15
CA VAL A 160 6.58 25.96 1.63
C VAL A 160 7.35 26.59 0.47
N LYS A 161 7.15 27.90 0.27
CA LYS A 161 7.79 28.70 -0.80
C LYS A 161 9.23 29.11 -0.47
N SER A 162 9.51 29.33 0.82
CA SER A 162 10.82 29.78 1.30
C SER A 162 11.80 28.62 1.48
N SER A 163 13.06 28.94 1.73
CA SER A 163 14.12 27.98 2.04
C SER A 163 13.85 27.13 3.31
N TYR A 164 12.86 27.51 4.13
CA TYR A 164 12.40 26.70 5.27
C TYR A 164 11.93 25.30 4.86
N LYS A 165 11.56 25.08 3.57
CA LYS A 165 11.23 23.75 3.04
C LYS A 165 12.31 22.71 3.31
N TRP A 166 13.58 23.12 3.31
CA TRP A 166 14.72 22.23 3.53
C TRP A 166 14.83 21.76 4.99
N GLY A 167 14.29 22.52 5.95
CA GLY A 167 14.15 22.06 7.33
C GLY A 167 13.16 20.90 7.44
N TYR A 168 12.00 21.03 6.78
CA TYR A 168 11.02 19.94 6.69
C TYR A 168 11.58 18.72 5.96
N PHE A 169 12.31 18.94 4.87
CA PHE A 169 13.03 17.87 4.16
C PHE A 169 13.99 17.11 5.10
N ALA A 170 14.77 17.84 5.91
CA ALA A 170 15.70 17.22 6.87
C ALA A 170 14.97 16.40 7.94
N PHE A 171 13.86 16.90 8.50
CA PHE A 171 13.03 16.14 9.43
C PHE A 171 12.47 14.86 8.80
N GLY A 172 11.98 14.95 7.57
CA GLY A 172 11.50 13.78 6.81
C GLY A 172 12.62 12.76 6.56
N CYS A 173 13.81 13.21 6.18
CA CYS A 173 14.98 12.33 5.98
C CYS A 173 15.43 11.66 7.29
N ALA A 174 15.38 12.37 8.41
CA ALA A 174 15.71 11.79 9.72
C ALA A 174 14.69 10.71 10.13
N ALA A 175 13.40 10.95 9.90
CA ALA A 175 12.35 9.96 10.12
C ALA A 175 12.54 8.73 9.21
N LEU A 176 12.84 8.93 7.93
CA LEU A 176 13.17 7.85 6.99
C LEU A 176 14.38 7.04 7.46
N ALA A 177 15.45 7.69 7.91
CA ALA A 177 16.65 7.02 8.41
C ALA A 177 16.33 6.12 9.61
N TYR A 178 15.47 6.57 10.51
CA TYR A 178 14.99 5.74 11.63
C TYR A 178 14.18 4.53 11.14
N ILE A 179 13.25 4.71 10.22
CA ILE A 179 12.45 3.60 9.64
C ILE A 179 13.37 2.58 8.97
N VAL A 180 14.34 3.04 8.17
CA VAL A 180 15.32 2.17 7.52
C VAL A 180 16.16 1.42 8.54
N TYR A 181 16.57 2.06 9.65
CA TYR A 181 17.26 1.38 10.74
C TYR A 181 16.41 0.25 11.34
N VAL A 182 15.13 0.50 11.65
CA VAL A 182 14.22 -0.51 12.17
C VAL A 182 14.07 -1.69 11.20
N LEU A 183 13.88 -1.41 9.90
CA LEU A 183 13.73 -2.45 8.87
C LEU A 183 15.03 -3.24 8.65
N ALA A 184 16.18 -2.58 8.63
CA ALA A 184 17.46 -3.20 8.32
C ALA A 184 18.01 -4.03 9.50
N TRP A 185 17.70 -3.63 10.73
CA TRP A 185 18.26 -4.21 11.95
C TRP A 185 17.21 -4.88 12.82
N GLU A 186 16.39 -4.11 13.53
CA GLU A 186 15.51 -4.62 14.58
C GLU A 186 14.49 -5.64 14.04
N ALA A 187 13.66 -5.23 13.09
CA ALA A 187 12.63 -6.10 12.50
C ALA A 187 13.26 -7.31 11.79
N ARG A 188 14.46 -7.16 11.23
CA ARG A 188 15.21 -8.28 10.63
C ARG A 188 15.61 -9.33 11.67
N LEU A 189 16.04 -8.91 12.86
CA LEU A 189 16.39 -9.83 13.95
C LEU A 189 15.17 -10.58 14.45
N HIS A 190 14.04 -9.88 14.62
CA HIS A 190 12.77 -10.48 15.00
C HIS A 190 12.31 -11.52 13.97
N ALA A 191 12.27 -11.16 12.68
CA ALA A 191 11.85 -12.07 11.61
C ALA A 191 12.69 -13.36 11.55
N LYS A 192 14.01 -13.26 11.77
CA LYS A 192 14.91 -14.42 11.83
C LYS A 192 14.60 -15.33 13.01
N HIS A 193 14.16 -14.77 14.14
CA HIS A 193 13.82 -15.52 15.33
C HIS A 193 12.50 -16.31 15.17
N VAL A 194 11.55 -15.77 14.40
CA VAL A 194 10.27 -16.45 14.09
C VAL A 194 10.47 -17.67 13.18
N GLY A 195 11.38 -17.58 12.21
CA GLY A 195 11.77 -18.73 11.39
C GLY A 195 12.54 -18.37 10.13
N PRO A 196 13.24 -19.35 9.50
CA PRO A 196 14.03 -19.09 8.30
C PRO A 196 13.22 -18.62 7.08
N ASP A 197 12.00 -19.14 6.92
CA ASP A 197 11.06 -18.78 5.86
C ASP A 197 10.49 -17.37 6.03
N VAL A 198 10.13 -17.00 7.26
CA VAL A 198 9.70 -15.66 7.65
C VAL A 198 10.85 -14.66 7.45
N GLY A 199 12.04 -14.99 7.96
CA GLY A 199 13.24 -14.17 7.79
C GLY A 199 13.59 -13.93 6.32
N ARG A 200 13.45 -14.94 5.45
CA ARG A 200 13.65 -14.77 4.00
C ARG A 200 12.62 -13.83 3.38
N THR A 201 11.33 -14.03 3.69
CA THR A 201 10.25 -13.18 3.18
C THR A 201 10.42 -11.73 3.62
N PHE A 202 10.76 -11.52 4.91
CA PHE A 202 11.03 -10.20 5.46
C PHE A 202 12.23 -9.53 4.80
N VAL A 203 13.38 -10.22 4.67
CA VAL A 203 14.56 -9.62 4.04
C VAL A 203 14.26 -9.20 2.60
N MET A 204 13.56 -10.05 1.84
CA MET A 204 13.20 -9.76 0.46
C MET A 204 12.30 -8.52 0.33
N CYS A 205 11.23 -8.43 1.12
CA CYS A 205 10.28 -7.30 1.04
C CYS A 205 10.83 -6.04 1.72
N GLY A 206 11.51 -6.20 2.86
CA GLY A 206 12.10 -5.12 3.64
C GLY A 206 13.27 -4.45 2.92
N SER A 207 14.14 -5.23 2.26
CA SER A 207 15.22 -4.67 1.42
C SER A 207 14.68 -3.94 0.19
N LEU A 208 13.66 -4.48 -0.48
CA LEU A 208 12.99 -3.78 -1.57
C LEU A 208 12.46 -2.41 -1.11
N THR A 209 11.74 -2.42 0.03
CA THR A 209 11.14 -1.21 0.61
C THR A 209 12.21 -0.19 0.98
N ALA A 210 13.26 -0.58 1.71
CA ALA A 210 14.31 0.33 2.13
C ALA A 210 15.03 0.98 0.94
N VAL A 211 15.36 0.21 -0.10
CA VAL A 211 16.03 0.73 -1.30
C VAL A 211 15.12 1.71 -2.04
N VAL A 212 13.86 1.32 -2.28
CA VAL A 212 12.91 2.14 -3.02
C VAL A 212 12.57 3.43 -2.27
N TRP A 213 12.39 3.36 -0.94
CA TRP A 213 12.03 4.52 -0.13
C TRP A 213 13.12 5.59 -0.06
N ILE A 214 14.41 5.20 -0.12
CA ILE A 214 15.54 6.14 -0.22
C ILE A 214 15.50 6.97 -1.51
N LEU A 215 14.86 6.46 -2.57
CA LEU A 215 14.72 7.20 -3.84
C LEU A 215 13.66 8.31 -3.79
N TYR A 216 12.66 8.23 -2.90
CA TYR A 216 11.62 9.24 -2.76
C TYR A 216 12.13 10.62 -2.32
N PRO A 217 13.01 10.77 -1.30
CA PRO A 217 13.58 12.08 -0.97
C PRO A 217 14.52 12.60 -2.05
N ILE A 218 15.16 11.72 -2.84
CA ILE A 218 15.94 12.13 -4.01
C ILE A 218 15.02 12.73 -5.07
N ALA A 219 13.92 12.03 -5.39
CA ALA A 219 12.88 12.53 -6.28
C ALA A 219 12.37 13.89 -5.79
N TRP A 220 12.05 14.00 -4.49
CA TRP A 220 11.55 15.23 -3.89
C TRP A 220 12.52 16.40 -4.05
N GLY A 221 13.80 16.15 -3.78
CA GLY A 221 14.86 17.15 -3.87
C GLY A 221 15.04 17.69 -5.29
N VAL A 222 14.86 16.86 -6.32
CA VAL A 222 14.97 17.28 -7.73
C VAL A 222 13.65 17.79 -8.32
N CYS A 223 12.51 17.46 -7.72
CA CYS A 223 11.17 17.85 -8.16
C CYS A 223 10.68 19.09 -7.38
N GLU A 224 9.91 18.90 -6.33
CA GLU A 224 9.24 19.95 -5.55
C GLU A 224 10.23 20.88 -4.84
N GLY A 225 11.34 20.33 -4.35
CA GLY A 225 12.37 21.10 -3.64
C GLY A 225 13.21 21.96 -4.58
N GLY A 226 13.85 21.32 -5.57
CA GLY A 226 14.85 21.94 -6.42
C GLY A 226 14.34 22.45 -7.77
N ASN A 227 13.11 22.12 -8.17
CA ASN A 227 12.52 22.47 -9.47
C ASN A 227 13.46 22.13 -10.64
N LEU A 228 14.14 20.98 -10.60
CA LEU A 228 15.13 20.58 -11.61
C LEU A 228 14.50 19.73 -12.72
N ILE A 229 13.53 18.89 -12.39
CA ILE A 229 12.81 18.06 -13.36
C ILE A 229 11.36 18.50 -13.53
N ALA A 230 10.82 18.33 -14.73
CA ALA A 230 9.47 18.75 -15.09
C ALA A 230 8.39 17.87 -14.43
N PRO A 231 7.16 18.36 -14.21
CA PRO A 231 6.07 17.58 -13.62
C PRO A 231 5.77 16.26 -14.35
N ASP A 232 5.89 16.22 -15.68
CA ASP A 232 5.79 14.96 -16.43
C ASP A 232 6.86 13.93 -16.04
N SER A 233 8.09 14.39 -15.81
CA SER A 233 9.20 13.52 -15.39
C SER A 233 9.07 13.13 -13.92
N GLU A 234 8.58 14.03 -13.07
CA GLU A 234 8.18 13.75 -11.69
C GLU A 234 7.09 12.68 -11.63
N ALA A 235 6.07 12.77 -12.49
CA ALA A 235 5.00 11.78 -12.61
C ALA A 235 5.55 10.39 -12.93
N VAL A 236 6.49 10.30 -13.88
CA VAL A 236 7.17 9.05 -14.23
C VAL A 236 8.02 8.54 -13.07
N PHE A 237 8.80 9.41 -12.43
CA PHE A 237 9.70 9.01 -11.35
C PHE A 237 8.90 8.42 -10.17
N TYR A 238 7.97 9.19 -9.60
CA TYR A 238 7.14 8.69 -8.50
C TYR A 238 6.24 7.52 -8.92
N GLY A 239 5.70 7.55 -10.15
CA GLY A 239 4.90 6.46 -10.68
C GLY A 239 5.63 5.12 -10.73
N ILE A 240 6.89 5.11 -11.19
CA ILE A 240 7.72 3.89 -11.20
C ILE A 240 7.99 3.43 -9.77
N LEU A 241 8.36 4.35 -8.87
CA LEU A 241 8.60 4.00 -7.47
C LEU A 241 7.36 3.38 -6.83
N ASP A 242 6.18 3.95 -7.05
CA ASP A 242 4.91 3.45 -6.51
C ASP A 242 4.50 2.10 -7.11
N LEU A 243 4.72 1.88 -8.41
CA LEU A 243 4.48 0.56 -9.01
C LEU A 243 5.38 -0.52 -8.39
N ILE A 244 6.60 -0.18 -8.00
CA ILE A 244 7.50 -1.13 -7.31
C ILE A 244 7.07 -1.29 -5.85
N ALA A 245 6.81 -0.19 -5.15
CA ALA A 245 6.52 -0.16 -3.72
C ALA A 245 5.14 -0.71 -3.34
N LYS A 246 4.18 -0.75 -4.29
CA LYS A 246 2.80 -1.15 -4.00
C LYS A 246 2.45 -2.50 -4.65
N PRO A 247 2.20 -2.62 -5.98
CA PRO A 247 1.79 -3.90 -6.55
C PRO A 247 2.92 -4.93 -6.64
N VAL A 248 4.17 -4.54 -6.99
CA VAL A 248 5.29 -5.50 -7.00
C VAL A 248 5.60 -5.97 -5.58
N PHE A 249 5.70 -5.05 -4.62
CA PHE A 249 5.81 -5.38 -3.21
C PHE A 249 4.70 -6.32 -2.73
N GLY A 250 3.43 -5.99 -3.02
CA GLY A 250 2.29 -6.80 -2.58
C GLY A 250 2.32 -8.21 -3.17
N ALA A 251 2.65 -8.35 -4.46
CA ALA A 251 2.82 -9.66 -5.08
C ALA A 251 3.95 -10.47 -4.43
N LEU A 252 5.08 -9.81 -4.13
CA LEU A 252 6.25 -10.42 -3.51
C LEU A 252 5.96 -10.88 -2.07
N LEU A 253 5.25 -10.05 -1.31
CA LEU A 253 4.81 -10.32 0.06
C LEU A 253 3.86 -11.52 0.11
N LEU A 254 2.80 -11.50 -0.70
CA LEU A 254 1.82 -12.60 -0.76
C LEU A 254 2.46 -13.91 -1.23
N TRP A 255 3.40 -13.84 -2.17
CA TRP A 255 4.17 -15.00 -2.59
C TRP A 255 5.05 -15.56 -1.46
N GLY A 256 5.70 -14.70 -0.67
CA GLY A 256 6.49 -15.12 0.48
C GLY A 256 5.64 -15.76 1.59
N HIS A 257 4.44 -15.23 1.83
CA HIS A 257 3.49 -15.74 2.81
C HIS A 257 2.71 -16.99 2.40
N ARG A 258 2.87 -17.50 1.17
CA ARG A 258 2.06 -18.64 0.67
C ARG A 258 2.11 -19.90 1.56
N ASN A 259 3.21 -20.08 2.29
CA ASN A 259 3.48 -21.22 3.18
C ASN A 259 3.69 -20.80 4.65
N ILE A 260 3.43 -19.55 5.00
CA ILE A 260 3.58 -19.04 6.36
C ILE A 260 2.18 -18.99 6.99
N ASP A 261 1.99 -19.72 8.08
CA ASP A 261 0.78 -19.63 8.88
C ASP A 261 0.76 -18.31 9.67
N PRO A 262 -0.25 -17.44 9.50
CA PRO A 262 -0.39 -16.20 10.28
C PRO A 262 -0.32 -16.41 11.81
N ALA A 263 -0.75 -17.57 12.32
CA ALA A 263 -0.64 -17.88 13.75
C ALA A 263 0.81 -17.88 14.25
N ARG A 264 1.80 -18.25 13.41
CA ARG A 264 3.23 -18.19 13.75
C ARG A 264 3.73 -16.76 13.95
N LEU A 265 3.02 -15.78 13.39
CA LEU A 265 3.33 -14.35 13.51
C LEU A 265 2.63 -13.71 14.72
N GLY A 266 1.93 -14.51 15.54
CA GLY A 266 1.08 -14.01 16.63
C GLY A 266 -0.25 -13.43 16.16
N LEU A 267 -0.62 -13.62 14.88
CA LEU A 267 -1.85 -13.12 14.29
C LEU A 267 -2.97 -14.16 14.38
N ARG A 268 -3.40 -14.50 15.60
CA ARG A 268 -4.59 -15.34 15.78
C ARG A 268 -5.85 -14.48 15.68
N ILE A 269 -6.46 -14.46 14.50
CA ILE A 269 -7.74 -13.81 14.26
C ILE A 269 -8.85 -14.84 14.43
N ARG A 270 -9.82 -14.55 15.31
CA ARG A 270 -10.99 -15.42 15.55
C ARG A 270 -12.05 -15.19 14.48
N ASP A 271 -12.72 -16.25 14.04
CA ASP A 271 -13.95 -16.15 13.25
C ASP A 271 -15.19 -16.29 14.17
N ILE A 272 -16.37 -15.92 13.65
CA ILE A 272 -17.64 -15.89 14.41
C ILE A 272 -17.97 -17.25 15.05
N ASP A 273 -17.54 -18.33 14.41
CA ASP A 273 -17.83 -19.70 14.85
C ASP A 273 -16.91 -20.17 16.01
N GLU A 274 -15.85 -19.42 16.36
CA GLU A 274 -14.99 -19.75 17.51
C GLU A 274 -15.59 -19.28 18.85
N ARG A 275 -15.78 -20.21 19.78
CA ARG A 275 -16.30 -19.92 21.13
C ARG A 275 -15.34 -19.02 21.93
N ILE A 276 -15.91 -18.01 22.61
CA ILE A 276 -15.18 -17.00 23.38
C ILE A 276 -14.66 -17.55 24.72
N PHE A 277 -15.43 -18.43 25.36
CA PHE A 277 -15.12 -19.01 26.67
C PHE A 277 -14.84 -20.52 26.53
N PRO A 278 -13.79 -21.05 27.17
CA PRO A 278 -13.66 -22.49 27.32
C PRO A 278 -14.87 -23.03 28.08
N ASP A 279 -15.36 -24.20 27.67
CA ASP A 279 -16.42 -24.90 28.39
C ASP A 279 -16.00 -25.04 29.87
N GLY A 280 -16.83 -24.54 30.78
CA GLY A 280 -16.65 -24.80 32.21
C GLY A 280 -16.63 -26.31 32.45
N PRO A 281 -16.06 -26.78 33.58
CA PRO A 281 -15.74 -28.19 33.82
C PRO A 281 -16.92 -29.19 33.74
N ASN A 282 -18.16 -28.72 33.50
CA ASN A 282 -19.36 -29.55 33.41
C ASN A 282 -19.99 -29.67 32.02
N ASN A 283 -19.46 -29.05 30.97
CA ASN A 283 -19.97 -29.29 29.62
C ASN A 283 -19.20 -30.43 28.95
N LYS A 284 -19.67 -31.66 29.19
CA LYS A 284 -19.30 -32.81 28.35
C LYS A 284 -19.74 -32.51 26.93
N VAL A 285 -18.78 -32.43 26.03
CA VAL A 285 -19.00 -32.43 24.59
C VAL A 285 -19.88 -33.63 24.26
N ALA A 286 -21.10 -33.38 23.78
CA ALA A 286 -21.89 -34.40 23.12
C ALA A 286 -21.12 -34.80 21.86
N SER A 287 -20.36 -35.89 21.98
CA SER A 287 -19.76 -36.57 20.84
C SER A 287 -20.85 -36.81 19.80
N GLY A 288 -20.67 -36.26 18.60
CA GLY A 288 -21.56 -36.53 17.49
C GLY A 288 -21.60 -38.03 17.20
N HIS A 289 -22.64 -38.70 17.66
CA HIS A 289 -23.13 -39.94 17.06
C HIS A 289 -24.27 -39.54 16.15
N GLY A 290 -23.97 -39.45 14.85
CA GLY A 290 -24.99 -39.43 13.82
C GLY A 290 -25.70 -40.78 13.78
N ALA A 291 -26.78 -40.90 14.54
CA ALA A 291 -27.79 -41.94 14.35
C ALA A 291 -29.09 -41.24 13.93
N ARG A 292 -29.46 -41.39 12.65
CA ARG A 292 -30.82 -41.19 12.15
C ARG A 292 -31.30 -42.50 11.51
N ASN A 293 -31.89 -43.30 12.38
CA ASN A 293 -33.14 -44.06 12.27
C ASN A 293 -33.81 -44.39 10.92
N ASP A 294 -34.30 -45.63 10.93
CA ASP A 294 -35.55 -46.17 10.41
C ASP A 294 -35.65 -46.71 8.96
N THR A 295 -35.62 -48.03 8.85
CA THR A 295 -36.70 -48.76 8.16
C THR A 295 -36.87 -50.14 8.80
N ALA A 296 -38.09 -50.37 9.32
CA ALA A 296 -38.54 -51.62 9.86
C ALA A 296 -38.72 -52.67 8.75
N THR A 297 -38.17 -53.87 8.95
CA THR A 297 -38.76 -55.12 8.47
C THR A 297 -38.43 -56.23 9.45
N ALA A 298 -39.48 -56.77 10.05
CA ALA A 298 -39.47 -57.95 10.88
C ALA A 298 -39.12 -59.21 10.07
N SER A 299 -38.30 -60.08 10.63
CA SER A 299 -38.40 -61.54 10.48
C SER A 299 -37.41 -62.18 11.44
N GLY A 300 -37.94 -62.83 12.49
CA GLY A 300 -37.12 -63.57 13.43
C GLY A 300 -36.55 -64.85 12.83
N ALA A 301 -35.43 -65.30 13.38
CA ALA A 301 -35.12 -66.71 13.56
C ALA A 301 -34.01 -66.83 14.60
N ASN A 302 -34.42 -67.42 15.72
CA ASN A 302 -33.60 -68.01 16.76
C ASN A 302 -32.62 -69.05 16.15
N VAL A 303 -31.35 -69.12 16.58
CA VAL A 303 -30.63 -70.35 17.03
C VAL A 303 -29.24 -69.96 17.61
N ASN A 304 -28.95 -70.60 18.74
CA ASN A 304 -27.77 -70.58 19.62
C ASN A 304 -26.41 -70.94 18.95
N PRO A 305 -25.27 -70.68 19.62
CA PRO A 305 -23.92 -70.79 19.09
C PRO A 305 -23.32 -72.20 19.29
N ASN A 306 -22.34 -72.56 18.46
CA ASN A 306 -21.10 -73.29 18.79
C ASN A 306 -20.43 -73.83 17.52
N ALA A 307 -19.24 -73.30 17.20
CA ALA A 307 -18.04 -73.96 16.65
C ALA A 307 -17.11 -72.91 16.02
#